data_AF-A0AA39QCG2-F1
#
_entry.id   AF-A0AA39QCG2-F1
#
_cell.length_a   1.000
_cell.length_b   1.000
_cell.length_c   1.000
_cell.angle_alpha   90.00
_cell.angle_beta   90.00
_cell.angle_gamma   90.00
#
_symmetry.space_group_name_H-M   'P 1'
#
loop_
_entity.id
_entity.type
_entity.pdbx_description
1 polymer ?
#
loop_
_entity_poly.entity_id
_entity_poly.type
_entity_poly.pdbx_seq_one_letter_code
_entity_poly.pdbx_strand_id
1 'polypeptide(L)'
;MGKSLADIQTFANREDRSFEETRRSFAEWHSKYLFQPRTSVPLGTNNVSREDRLAYVKGILCDVSRLLETLQEISGVESFVLAVDPPEPGAEGFLGGSLLGREFWRNLRGGGDSGARAFRLHCTKRQTSAAQGSSSNPDPEISQKPALSLKTELYEKMRNALRTASGIRNAEMKWTNPDRLAAYGVTLVGWPSTIPLVNPSSLKASQNKELLTLLENGTMKFMRIYVSRERDEVRPPVSNTEDDPDSFSWAIQFDDAVPVRSC
;
A
#
# COMPACT_ATOMS: atom_id res chain seq x y z
N MET A 1 43.14 3.46 -10.58
CA MET A 1 43.31 3.94 -9.19
C MET A 1 44.00 2.84 -8.37
N GLY A 2 45.30 2.62 -8.59
CA GLY A 2 46.08 1.60 -7.87
C GLY A 2 47.04 2.24 -6.87
N LYS A 3 46.56 3.17 -6.03
CA LYS A 3 47.36 3.62 -4.89
C LYS A 3 47.51 2.41 -3.97
N SER A 4 48.72 1.92 -3.94
CA SER A 4 49.06 0.52 -3.68
C SER A 4 49.13 0.29 -2.19
N LEU A 5 48.81 -0.92 -1.71
CA LEU A 5 49.10 -1.34 -0.33
C LEU A 5 50.58 -1.07 0.06
N ALA A 6 51.47 -1.01 -0.93
CA ALA A 6 52.87 -0.59 -0.79
C ALA A 6 53.03 0.84 -0.25
N ASP A 7 52.16 1.78 -0.61
CA ASP A 7 52.19 3.16 -0.13
C ASP A 7 51.80 3.21 1.35
N ILE A 8 50.78 2.44 1.75
CA ILE A 8 50.36 2.30 3.15
C ILE A 8 51.48 1.66 3.98
N GLN A 9 52.17 0.65 3.42
CA GLN A 9 53.29 -0.02 4.09
C GLN A 9 54.49 0.90 4.25
N THR A 10 54.80 1.70 3.22
CA THR A 10 55.91 2.67 3.25
C THR A 10 55.62 3.78 4.27
N PHE A 11 54.37 4.24 4.35
CA PHE A 11 53.93 5.21 5.38
C PHE A 11 54.04 4.62 6.80
N ALA A 12 53.57 3.38 7.01
CA ALA A 12 53.65 2.72 8.31
C ALA A 12 55.10 2.59 8.80
N ASN A 13 56.02 2.16 7.91
CA ASN A 13 57.45 2.03 8.22
C ASN A 13 58.09 3.40 8.54
N ARG A 14 57.68 4.47 7.86
CA ARG A 14 58.24 5.82 8.08
C ARG A 14 57.80 6.40 9.42
N GLU A 15 56.56 6.15 9.83
CA GLU A 15 55.99 6.68 11.08
C GLU A 15 56.20 5.75 12.29
N ASP A 16 56.97 4.66 12.13
CA ASP A 16 57.23 3.63 13.13
C ASP A 16 55.93 3.05 13.76
N ARG A 17 54.92 2.83 12.92
CA ARG A 17 53.63 2.25 13.31
C ARG A 17 53.42 0.88 12.69
N SER A 18 52.57 0.05 13.32
CA SER A 18 52.20 -1.23 12.72
C SER A 18 51.43 -1.05 11.41
N PHE A 19 51.74 -1.89 10.42
CA PHE A 19 51.06 -1.86 9.12
C PHE A 19 49.55 -2.08 9.25
N GLU A 20 49.12 -3.01 10.11
CA GLU A 20 47.70 -3.34 10.32
C GLU A 20 46.91 -2.19 10.93
N GLU A 21 47.47 -1.47 11.89
CA GLU A 21 46.84 -0.29 12.50
C GLU A 21 46.71 0.87 11.49
N THR A 22 47.75 1.09 10.70
CA THR A 22 47.75 2.09 9.62
C THR A 22 46.72 1.74 8.56
N ARG A 23 46.66 0.46 8.13
CA ARG A 23 45.69 -0.03 7.16
C ARG A 23 44.25 0.12 7.67
N ARG A 24 43.98 -0.22 8.93
CA ARG A 24 42.66 -0.04 9.55
C ARG A 24 42.27 1.44 9.60
N SER A 25 43.19 2.31 10.02
CA SER A 25 42.96 3.76 10.06
C SER A 25 42.66 4.34 8.68
N PHE A 26 43.38 3.89 7.63
CA PHE A 26 43.10 4.29 6.25
C PHE A 26 41.75 3.77 5.76
N ALA A 27 41.40 2.51 6.06
CA ALA A 27 40.10 1.95 5.71
C ALA A 27 38.95 2.69 6.40
N GLU A 28 39.11 3.02 7.69
CA GLU A 28 38.17 3.86 8.45
C GLU A 28 38.08 5.28 7.89
N TRP A 29 39.18 5.86 7.45
CA TRP A 29 39.19 7.18 6.83
C TRP A 29 38.48 7.18 5.47
N HIS A 30 38.74 6.16 4.65
CA HIS A 30 38.07 5.96 3.37
C HIS A 30 36.57 5.65 3.54
N SER A 31 36.19 4.84 4.52
CA SER A 31 34.79 4.58 4.82
C SER A 31 34.11 5.82 5.40
N LYS A 32 34.79 6.61 6.24
CA LYS A 32 34.29 7.92 6.67
C LYS A 32 33.99 8.85 5.51
N TYR A 33 34.75 8.81 4.40
CA TYR A 33 34.40 9.59 3.22
C TYR A 33 33.11 9.09 2.53
N LEU A 34 32.89 7.76 2.53
CA LEU A 34 31.68 7.15 1.96
C LEU A 34 30.44 7.37 2.82
N PHE A 35 30.62 7.48 4.14
CA PHE A 35 29.53 7.62 5.12
C PHE A 35 29.45 8.99 5.77
N GLN A 36 30.36 9.91 5.45
CA GLN A 36 30.17 11.31 5.77
C GLN A 36 28.89 11.71 5.05
N PRO A 37 27.86 12.19 5.79
CA PRO A 37 26.82 12.97 5.15
C PRO A 37 27.58 13.97 4.28
N ARG A 38 27.21 14.14 3.01
CA ARG A 38 27.77 15.24 2.22
C ARG A 38 27.36 16.51 2.93
N THR A 39 28.15 16.92 3.91
CA THR A 39 27.86 18.03 4.78
C THR A 39 27.97 19.22 3.86
N SER A 40 26.83 19.87 3.67
CA SER A 40 26.70 21.22 3.18
C SER A 40 27.24 21.50 1.77
N VAL A 41 26.32 21.49 0.80
CA VAL A 41 26.12 22.77 0.11
C VAL A 41 25.80 23.78 1.22
N PRO A 42 26.57 24.88 1.37
CA PRO A 42 26.38 25.78 2.50
C PRO A 42 24.91 26.22 2.53
N LEU A 43 24.20 25.85 3.59
CA LEU A 43 22.88 26.41 3.91
C LEU A 43 22.94 27.94 4.18
N GLY A 44 24.09 28.59 3.98
CA GLY A 44 24.34 30.01 4.20
C GLY A 44 24.50 30.86 2.94
N THR A 45 24.39 30.31 1.73
CA THR A 45 24.36 31.12 0.50
C THR A 45 23.00 30.98 -0.17
N ASN A 46 22.15 32.00 0.01
CA ASN A 46 20.74 32.11 -0.42
C ASN A 46 20.46 31.98 -1.93
N ASN A 47 21.39 31.49 -2.75
CA ASN A 47 21.27 31.48 -4.21
C ASN A 47 21.52 30.10 -4.84
N VAL A 48 21.23 28.99 -4.14
CA VAL A 48 21.11 27.70 -4.84
C VAL A 48 19.76 27.67 -5.54
N SER A 49 19.75 27.52 -6.87
CA SER A 49 18.51 27.49 -7.62
C SER A 49 17.61 26.38 -7.09
N ARG A 50 16.30 26.61 -7.06
CA ARG A 50 15.32 25.60 -6.63
C ARG A 50 15.49 24.30 -7.42
N GLU A 51 15.79 24.43 -8.71
CA GLU A 51 16.03 23.35 -9.65
C GLU A 51 17.25 22.50 -9.24
N ASP A 52 18.36 23.14 -8.84
CA ASP A 52 19.58 22.45 -8.39
C ASP A 52 19.31 21.64 -7.12
N ARG A 53 18.53 22.23 -6.20
CA ARG A 53 18.10 21.53 -4.98
C ARG A 53 17.24 20.32 -5.31
N LEU A 54 16.27 20.46 -6.21
CA LEU A 54 15.41 19.35 -6.63
C LEU A 54 16.21 18.25 -7.35
N ALA A 55 17.15 18.63 -8.22
CA ALA A 55 18.05 17.69 -8.88
C ALA A 55 18.92 16.93 -7.88
N TYR A 56 19.46 17.63 -6.87
CA TYR A 56 20.25 17.01 -5.81
C TYR A 56 19.44 16.02 -4.97
N VAL A 57 18.24 16.43 -4.51
CA VAL A 57 17.33 15.56 -3.76
C VAL A 57 16.95 14.33 -4.58
N LYS A 58 16.63 14.51 -5.86
CA LYS A 58 16.33 13.40 -6.77
C LYS A 58 17.52 12.45 -6.92
N GLY A 59 18.74 12.99 -7.00
CA GLY A 59 19.98 12.20 -7.02
C GLY A 59 20.09 11.29 -5.80
N ILE A 60 19.92 11.84 -4.59
CA ILE A 60 19.95 11.07 -3.34
C ILE A 60 18.88 9.98 -3.35
N LEU A 61 17.65 10.31 -3.74
CA LEU A 61 16.54 9.35 -3.76
C LEU A 61 16.78 8.21 -4.75
N CYS A 62 17.36 8.51 -5.92
CA CYS A 62 17.79 7.50 -6.88
C CYS A 62 18.90 6.60 -6.31
N ASP A 63 19.88 7.16 -5.62
CA ASP A 63 20.96 6.38 -5.00
C ASP A 63 20.44 5.47 -3.89
N VAL A 64 19.53 5.95 -3.05
CA VAL A 64 18.83 5.13 -2.04
C VAL A 64 18.04 4.00 -2.71
N SER A 65 17.31 4.29 -3.78
CA SER A 65 16.56 3.27 -4.52
C SER A 65 17.48 2.16 -5.04
N ARG A 66 18.62 2.53 -5.63
CA ARG A 66 19.62 1.55 -6.11
C ARG A 66 20.19 0.71 -4.99
N LEU A 67 20.49 1.33 -3.84
CA LEU A 67 21.00 0.61 -2.68
C LEU A 67 19.99 -0.42 -2.16
N LEU A 68 18.70 -0.09 -2.16
CA LEU A 68 17.63 -1.02 -1.81
C LEU A 68 17.44 -2.14 -2.84
N GLU A 69 17.65 -1.86 -4.13
CA GLU A 69 17.69 -2.88 -5.18
C GLU A 69 18.89 -3.83 -4.99
N THR A 70 20.08 -3.31 -4.70
CA THR A 70 21.26 -4.13 -4.38
C THR A 70 21.05 -4.95 -3.09
N LEU A 71 20.38 -4.39 -2.08
CA LEU A 71 20.01 -5.14 -0.88
C LEU A 71 19.11 -6.33 -1.21
N GLN A 72 18.13 -6.13 -2.09
CA GLN A 72 17.26 -7.20 -2.57
C GLN A 72 18.06 -8.26 -3.33
N GLU A 73 19.00 -7.87 -4.18
CA GLU A 73 19.87 -8.81 -4.92
C GLU A 73 20.75 -9.66 -3.99
N ILE A 74 21.36 -9.05 -2.97
CA ILE A 74 22.31 -9.73 -2.07
C ILE A 74 21.60 -10.56 -1.00
N SER A 75 20.48 -10.06 -0.46
CA SER A 75 19.84 -10.66 0.72
C SER A 75 18.43 -11.20 0.49
N GLY A 76 17.85 -10.96 -0.68
CA GLY A 76 16.44 -11.29 -0.98
C GLY A 76 15.43 -10.41 -0.24
N VAL A 77 15.87 -9.36 0.45
CA VAL A 77 14.97 -8.47 1.22
C VAL A 77 14.24 -7.51 0.27
N GLU A 78 12.92 -7.67 0.19
CA GLU A 78 12.04 -6.75 -0.53
C GLU A 78 11.81 -5.47 0.28
N SER A 79 11.97 -4.32 -0.36
CA SER A 79 11.86 -3.03 0.30
C SER A 79 11.39 -1.95 -0.65
N PHE A 80 10.74 -0.90 -0.13
CA PHE A 80 10.41 0.28 -0.90
C PHE A 80 10.55 1.55 -0.07
N VAL A 81 10.72 2.68 -0.73
CA VAL A 81 10.79 4.00 -0.11
C VAL A 81 9.87 4.97 -0.84
N LEU A 82 9.06 5.71 -0.06
CA LEU A 82 8.21 6.79 -0.55
C LEU A 82 8.73 8.11 -0.01
N ALA A 83 8.98 9.08 -0.90
CA ALA A 83 9.29 10.45 -0.53
C ALA A 83 8.30 11.40 -1.21
N VAL A 84 7.79 12.38 -0.47
CA VAL A 84 6.90 13.43 -0.99
C VAL A 84 7.48 14.79 -0.64
N ASP A 85 7.44 15.74 -1.59
CA ASP A 85 7.77 17.14 -1.35
C ASP A 85 6.46 17.95 -1.22
N PRO A 86 6.03 18.34 0.00
CA PRO A 86 4.79 19.09 0.20
C PRO A 86 4.67 20.43 -0.54
N PRO A 87 5.70 21.30 -0.61
CA PRO A 87 5.62 22.59 -1.29
C PRO A 87 5.54 22.52 -2.81
N GLU A 88 5.68 21.35 -3.44
CA GLU A 88 5.59 21.20 -4.90
C GLU A 88 4.21 20.66 -5.33
N PRO A 89 3.28 21.54 -5.77
CA PRO A 89 2.01 21.10 -6.30
C PRO A 89 2.23 20.44 -7.67
N GLY A 90 1.92 19.15 -7.78
CA GLY A 90 1.88 18.44 -9.06
C GLY A 90 2.88 17.29 -9.21
N ALA A 91 3.95 17.23 -8.39
CA ALA A 91 4.80 16.05 -8.37
C ALA A 91 4.01 14.86 -7.78
N GLU A 92 4.16 13.64 -8.26
CA GLU A 92 3.47 12.45 -7.70
C GLU A 92 4.18 11.88 -6.46
N GLY A 93 5.33 12.46 -6.10
CA GLY A 93 6.25 11.90 -5.13
C GLY A 93 7.23 10.93 -5.80
N PHE A 94 8.26 10.53 -5.06
CA PHE A 94 9.24 9.58 -5.51
C PHE A 94 8.97 8.22 -4.86
N LEU A 95 8.89 7.17 -5.67
CA LEU A 95 8.76 5.79 -5.22
C LEU A 95 9.96 4.99 -5.73
N GLY A 96 10.80 4.51 -4.80
CA GLY A 96 11.99 3.72 -5.08
C GLY A 96 12.03 2.40 -4.29
N GLY A 97 13.13 1.67 -4.42
CA GLY A 97 13.35 0.36 -3.79
C GLY A 97 13.18 -0.80 -4.76
N SER A 98 13.00 -2.02 -4.27
CA SER A 98 12.87 -3.22 -5.08
C SER A 98 11.61 -3.22 -5.96
N LEU A 99 11.65 -3.98 -7.06
CA LEU A 99 10.52 -4.07 -7.99
C LEU A 99 9.24 -4.52 -7.29
N LEU A 100 9.29 -5.61 -6.52
CA LEU A 100 8.11 -6.15 -5.84
C LEU A 100 7.61 -5.21 -4.74
N GLY A 101 8.51 -4.54 -4.01
CA GLY A 101 8.13 -3.55 -3.00
C GLY A 101 7.34 -2.39 -3.60
N ARG A 102 7.79 -1.87 -4.76
CA ARG A 102 7.10 -0.79 -5.47
C ARG A 102 5.74 -1.23 -6.01
N GLU A 103 5.66 -2.40 -6.63
CA GLU A 103 4.41 -2.95 -7.17
C GLU A 103 3.41 -3.28 -6.06
N PHE A 104 3.87 -3.81 -4.94
CA PHE A 104 3.04 -4.01 -3.76
C PHE A 104 2.40 -2.70 -3.31
N TRP A 105 3.20 -1.62 -3.18
CA TRP A 105 2.68 -0.31 -2.78
C TRP A 105 1.67 0.24 -3.78
N ARG A 106 1.91 0.11 -5.09
CA ARG A 106 0.98 0.57 -6.14
C ARG A 106 -0.36 -0.16 -6.11
N ASN A 107 -0.32 -1.46 -5.87
CA ASN A 107 -1.52 -2.31 -5.83
C ASN A 107 -2.21 -2.31 -4.46
N LEU A 108 -1.58 -1.73 -3.43
CA LEU A 108 -2.18 -1.61 -2.11
C LEU A 108 -3.37 -0.65 -2.17
N ARG A 109 -4.51 -1.07 -1.61
CA ARG A 109 -5.69 -0.23 -1.53
C ARG A 109 -5.40 1.00 -0.66
N GLY A 110 -5.56 2.19 -1.22
CA GLY A 110 -5.18 3.45 -0.57
C GLY A 110 -3.68 3.73 -0.58
N GLY A 111 -2.88 2.87 -1.23
CA GLY A 111 -1.49 3.09 -1.57
C GLY A 111 -1.36 3.76 -2.96
N GLY A 112 -0.24 3.50 -3.63
CA GLY A 112 0.11 4.10 -4.92
C GLY A 112 0.00 5.62 -4.89
N ASP A 113 -0.53 6.19 -5.97
CA ASP A 113 -0.70 7.65 -6.12
C ASP A 113 -1.76 8.22 -5.16
N SER A 114 -2.75 7.40 -4.79
CA SER A 114 -3.76 7.82 -3.81
C SER A 114 -3.16 8.00 -2.42
N GLY A 115 -2.32 7.05 -2.00
CA GLY A 115 -1.60 7.09 -0.73
C GLY A 115 -0.55 8.17 -0.70
N ALA A 116 0.21 8.35 -1.79
CA ALA A 116 1.18 9.44 -1.91
C ALA A 116 0.51 10.83 -1.79
N ARG A 117 -0.64 11.03 -2.45
CA ARG A 117 -1.44 12.26 -2.29
C ARG A 117 -1.98 12.44 -0.88
N ALA A 118 -2.52 11.39 -0.25
CA ALA A 118 -3.01 11.45 1.12
C ALA A 118 -1.89 11.81 2.11
N PHE A 119 -0.72 11.20 1.95
CA PHE A 119 0.46 11.48 2.77
C PHE A 119 0.94 12.91 2.60
N ARG A 120 0.99 13.43 1.37
CA ARG A 120 1.32 14.84 1.12
C ARG A 120 0.34 15.80 1.79
N LEU A 121 -0.96 15.56 1.66
CA LEU A 121 -1.99 16.39 2.30
C LEU A 121 -1.80 16.41 3.82
N HIS A 122 -1.49 15.26 4.42
CA HIS A 122 -1.18 15.15 5.84
C HIS A 122 0.05 15.99 6.23
N CYS A 123 1.15 15.92 5.46
CA CYS A 123 2.34 16.72 5.69
C CYS A 123 2.08 18.23 5.55
N THR A 124 1.32 18.63 4.54
CA THR A 124 0.96 20.03 4.27
C THR A 124 0.12 20.60 5.41
N LYS A 125 -0.89 19.86 5.88
CA LYS A 125 -1.74 20.25 7.02
C LYS A 125 -0.90 20.52 8.28
N ARG A 126 0.08 19.65 8.56
CA ARG A 126 0.96 19.82 9.72
C ARG A 126 1.88 21.04 9.59
N GLN A 127 2.37 21.34 8.39
CA GLN A 127 3.20 22.52 8.14
C GLN A 127 2.41 23.83 8.31
N THR A 128 1.15 23.88 7.84
CA THR A 128 0.29 25.05 8.03
C THR A 128 -0.08 25.28 9.49
N SER A 129 -0.33 24.22 10.25
CA SER A 129 -0.64 24.31 11.69
C SER A 129 0.58 24.68 12.54
N ALA A 130 1.81 24.40 12.11
CA ALA A 130 3.02 24.79 12.82
C ALA A 130 3.40 26.27 12.63
N ALA A 131 2.92 26.91 11.55
CA ALA A 131 3.15 28.33 11.27
C ALA A 131 2.18 29.26 12.04
N GLN A 132 1.09 28.71 12.59
CA GLN A 132 0.16 29.41 13.47
C GLN A 132 0.44 28.95 14.91
N GLY A 133 1.08 29.81 15.70
CA GLY A 133 1.56 29.49 17.04
C GLY A 133 0.49 28.90 17.97
N SER A 134 0.96 27.96 18.79
CA SER A 134 0.36 27.38 19.98
C SER A 134 -0.88 28.06 20.59
N SER A 135 -2.01 27.35 20.57
CA SER A 135 -2.89 27.23 21.74
C SER A 135 -3.85 26.03 21.64
N SER A 136 -3.99 25.34 22.77
CA SER A 136 -4.99 24.33 23.19
C SER A 136 -4.93 22.90 22.63
N ASN A 137 -4.50 21.99 23.53
CA ASN A 137 -4.99 20.65 23.88
C ASN A 137 -5.76 19.81 22.84
N PRO A 138 -5.44 18.51 22.67
CA PRO A 138 -6.31 17.57 21.98
C PRO A 138 -7.35 17.02 22.97
N ASP A 139 -8.52 17.64 23.02
CA ASP A 139 -9.75 16.88 23.28
C ASP A 139 -10.19 16.28 21.94
N PRO A 140 -10.75 15.05 21.91
CA PRO A 140 -11.14 14.38 20.67
C PRO A 140 -12.47 14.97 20.18
N GLU A 141 -12.42 16.20 19.68
CA GLU A 141 -13.59 16.82 19.08
C GLU A 141 -13.86 16.19 17.72
N ILE A 142 -15.08 15.66 17.62
CA ILE A 142 -15.66 14.93 16.50
C ILE A 142 -15.65 15.85 15.28
N SER A 143 -14.51 15.90 14.59
CA SER A 143 -14.34 16.67 13.38
C SER A 143 -15.31 16.11 12.34
N GLN A 144 -16.24 16.95 11.92
CA GLN A 144 -17.28 16.65 10.95
C GLN A 144 -16.63 16.21 9.64
N LYS A 145 -16.44 14.89 9.52
CA LYS A 145 -16.15 14.21 8.27
C LYS A 145 -17.22 14.63 7.25
N PRO A 146 -16.86 15.14 6.06
CA PRO A 146 -17.85 15.54 5.05
C PRO A 146 -18.80 14.37 4.77
N ALA A 147 -20.10 14.63 4.58
CA ALA A 147 -21.11 13.58 4.42
C ALA A 147 -20.79 12.56 3.30
N LEU A 148 -19.98 12.96 2.31
CA LEU A 148 -19.42 12.08 1.27
C LEU A 148 -18.45 11.04 1.83
N SER A 149 -17.57 11.40 2.79
CA SER A 149 -16.68 10.43 3.41
C SER A 149 -17.44 9.46 4.32
N LEU A 150 -18.53 9.91 4.97
CA LEU A 150 -19.36 9.04 5.80
C LEU A 150 -20.01 7.91 4.98
N LYS A 151 -20.56 8.24 3.80
CA LYS A 151 -21.14 7.24 2.90
C LYS A 151 -20.07 6.23 2.47
N THR A 152 -18.94 6.71 1.96
CA THR A 152 -17.83 5.85 1.51
C THR A 152 -17.33 4.93 2.62
N GLU A 153 -17.17 5.46 3.84
CA GLU A 153 -16.73 4.73 5.01
C GLU A 153 -17.73 3.63 5.41
N LEU A 154 -19.03 3.93 5.42
CA LEU A 154 -20.08 2.94 5.69
C LEU A 154 -20.07 1.82 4.64
N TYR A 155 -19.98 2.16 3.35
CA TYR A 155 -19.90 1.20 2.25
C TYR A 155 -18.69 0.28 2.34
N GLU A 156 -17.55 0.84 2.77
CA GLU A 156 -16.32 0.10 2.95
C GLU A 156 -16.41 -0.85 4.15
N LYS A 157 -16.83 -0.36 5.32
CA LYS A 157 -16.96 -1.19 6.51
C LYS A 157 -17.98 -2.30 6.33
N MET A 158 -19.12 -2.02 5.69
CA MET A 158 -20.14 -3.04 5.42
C MET A 158 -19.61 -4.13 4.49
N ARG A 159 -18.92 -3.77 3.40
CA ARG A 159 -18.29 -4.76 2.50
C ARG A 159 -17.23 -5.59 3.19
N ASN A 160 -16.38 -4.97 4.01
CA ASN A 160 -15.36 -5.68 4.77
C ASN A 160 -16.00 -6.67 5.75
N ALA A 161 -16.99 -6.23 6.54
CA ALA A 161 -17.69 -7.07 7.49
C ALA A 161 -18.38 -8.27 6.80
N LEU A 162 -19.03 -8.05 5.65
CA LEU A 162 -19.64 -9.13 4.85
C LEU A 162 -18.60 -10.14 4.38
N ARG A 163 -17.49 -9.68 3.81
CA ARG A 163 -16.44 -10.56 3.25
C ARG A 163 -15.74 -11.34 4.36
N THR A 164 -15.52 -10.72 5.52
CA THR A 164 -14.98 -11.40 6.70
C THR A 164 -15.94 -12.47 7.21
N ALA A 165 -17.24 -12.16 7.30
CA ALA A 165 -18.22 -13.13 7.79
C ALA A 165 -18.46 -14.28 6.80
N SER A 166 -18.60 -13.99 5.50
CA SER A 166 -18.85 -15.00 4.46
C SER A 166 -17.60 -15.79 4.07
N GLY A 167 -16.40 -15.22 4.21
CA GLY A 167 -15.16 -15.79 3.68
C GLY A 167 -14.99 -15.62 2.16
N ILE A 168 -15.91 -14.92 1.49
CA ILE A 168 -15.91 -14.77 0.03
C ILE A 168 -15.39 -13.37 -0.33
N ARG A 169 -14.24 -13.28 -0.99
CA ARG A 169 -13.56 -12.02 -1.33
C ARG A 169 -14.42 -11.07 -2.17
N ASN A 170 -15.27 -11.62 -3.04
CA ASN A 170 -16.10 -10.86 -3.97
C ASN A 170 -17.56 -10.76 -3.50
N ALA A 171 -17.87 -11.09 -2.24
CA ALA A 171 -19.22 -10.93 -1.71
C ALA A 171 -19.63 -9.45 -1.73
N GLU A 172 -20.86 -9.21 -2.21
CA GLU A 172 -21.47 -7.89 -2.28
C GLU A 172 -22.92 -7.96 -1.79
N MET A 173 -23.28 -7.01 -0.93
CA MET A 173 -24.64 -6.90 -0.42
C MET A 173 -25.48 -6.02 -1.36
N LYS A 174 -26.64 -6.52 -1.76
CA LYS A 174 -27.70 -5.68 -2.33
C LYS A 174 -28.56 -5.12 -1.20
N TRP A 175 -28.41 -3.83 -0.91
CA TRP A 175 -29.09 -3.14 0.20
C TRP A 175 -30.61 -3.31 0.21
N THR A 176 -31.24 -3.36 -0.97
CA THR A 176 -32.68 -3.52 -1.15
C THR A 176 -33.17 -4.97 -1.09
N ASN A 177 -32.26 -5.95 -1.05
CA ASN A 177 -32.60 -7.36 -1.01
C ASN A 177 -31.59 -8.11 -0.13
N PRO A 178 -31.70 -7.95 1.20
CA PRO A 178 -30.80 -8.59 2.16
C PRO A 178 -30.95 -10.12 2.17
N ASP A 179 -32.05 -10.68 1.68
CA ASP A 179 -32.28 -12.14 1.65
C ASP A 179 -31.26 -12.87 0.76
N ARG A 180 -30.71 -12.16 -0.24
CA ARG A 180 -29.63 -12.68 -1.10
C ARG A 180 -28.34 -12.98 -0.32
N LEU A 181 -28.18 -12.45 0.88
CA LEU A 181 -27.04 -12.78 1.74
C LEU A 181 -27.02 -14.26 2.13
N ALA A 182 -28.19 -14.93 2.15
CA ALA A 182 -28.28 -16.36 2.39
C ALA A 182 -27.51 -17.19 1.35
N ALA A 183 -27.37 -16.70 0.11
CA ALA A 183 -26.54 -17.34 -0.91
C ALA A 183 -25.04 -17.36 -0.55
N TYR A 184 -24.59 -16.43 0.31
CA TYR A 184 -23.24 -16.40 0.87
C TYR A 184 -23.16 -17.10 2.24
N GLY A 185 -24.23 -17.79 2.66
CA GLY A 185 -24.30 -18.45 3.96
C GLY A 185 -24.26 -17.49 5.15
N VAL A 186 -24.67 -16.23 4.97
CA VAL A 186 -24.68 -15.22 6.03
C VAL A 186 -26.01 -14.46 6.08
N THR A 187 -26.34 -13.93 7.25
CA THR A 187 -27.49 -13.04 7.47
C THR A 187 -27.04 -11.79 8.21
N LEU A 188 -27.72 -10.66 7.98
CA LEU A 188 -27.46 -9.41 8.66
C LEU A 188 -28.36 -9.31 9.89
N VAL A 189 -27.76 -9.21 11.08
CA VAL A 189 -28.47 -9.13 12.36
C VAL A 189 -28.22 -7.77 12.99
N GLY A 190 -29.21 -7.26 13.72
CA GLY A 190 -29.10 -5.99 14.47
C GLY A 190 -29.29 -4.74 13.62
N TRP A 191 -29.94 -4.87 12.46
CA TRP A 191 -30.38 -3.70 11.70
C TRP A 191 -31.47 -2.95 12.46
N PRO A 192 -31.37 -1.61 12.64
CA PRO A 192 -32.34 -0.85 13.43
C PRO A 192 -33.68 -0.75 12.69
N SER A 193 -34.79 -0.95 13.41
CA SER A 193 -36.15 -0.89 12.84
C SER A 193 -36.57 0.51 12.37
N THR A 194 -35.88 1.55 12.85
CA THR A 194 -36.12 2.96 12.48
C THR A 194 -35.52 3.34 11.13
N ILE A 195 -34.63 2.52 10.56
CA ILE A 195 -33.93 2.83 9.31
C ILE A 195 -34.38 1.86 8.21
N PRO A 196 -34.89 2.36 7.07
CA PRO A 196 -35.34 1.49 5.99
C PRO A 196 -34.17 0.75 5.34
N LEU A 197 -34.41 -0.48 4.88
CA LEU A 197 -33.49 -1.32 4.12
C LEU A 197 -33.36 -0.82 2.67
N VAL A 198 -32.77 0.36 2.52
CA VAL A 198 -32.51 0.99 1.22
C VAL A 198 -31.03 1.37 1.13
N ASN A 199 -30.63 1.84 -0.04
CA ASN A 199 -29.26 2.22 -0.30
C ASN A 199 -28.80 3.37 0.65
N PRO A 200 -27.61 3.33 1.27
CA PRO A 200 -27.07 4.43 2.08
C PRO A 200 -27.02 5.78 1.37
N SER A 201 -26.99 5.79 0.04
CA SER A 201 -27.04 7.01 -0.75
C SER A 201 -28.38 7.75 -0.61
N SER A 202 -29.49 7.03 -0.40
CA SER A 202 -30.84 7.57 -0.21
C SER A 202 -31.19 7.84 1.26
N LEU A 203 -30.35 7.42 2.21
CA LEU A 203 -30.55 7.67 3.64
C LEU A 203 -30.07 9.07 4.05
N LYS A 204 -30.64 9.60 5.15
CA LYS A 204 -30.17 10.83 5.80
C LYS A 204 -28.77 10.62 6.40
N ALA A 205 -28.00 11.69 6.52
CA ALA A 205 -26.65 11.62 7.11
C ALA A 205 -26.66 11.08 8.55
N SER A 206 -27.67 11.45 9.35
CA SER A 206 -27.85 10.93 10.71
C SER A 206 -28.06 9.41 10.74
N GLN A 207 -28.88 8.87 9.83
CA GLN A 207 -29.12 7.43 9.70
C GLN A 207 -27.85 6.68 9.28
N ASN A 208 -27.09 7.23 8.32
CA ASN A 208 -25.81 6.63 7.93
C ASN A 208 -24.79 6.62 9.08
N LYS A 209 -24.78 7.66 9.92
CA LYS A 209 -23.92 7.73 11.10
C LYS A 209 -24.34 6.69 12.14
N GLU A 210 -25.63 6.55 12.38
CA GLU A 210 -26.17 5.54 13.30
C GLU A 210 -25.82 4.11 12.85
N LEU A 211 -26.00 3.79 11.57
CA LEU A 211 -25.60 2.49 11.01
C LEU A 211 -24.10 2.23 11.18
N LEU A 212 -23.26 3.24 10.98
CA LEU A 212 -21.81 3.12 11.16
C LEU A 212 -21.48 2.81 12.62
N THR A 213 -22.06 3.54 13.57
CA THR A 213 -21.87 3.31 15.01
C THR A 213 -22.32 1.91 15.44
N LEU A 214 -23.48 1.45 14.95
CA LEU A 214 -23.99 0.10 15.27
C LEU A 214 -23.08 -1.01 14.72
N LEU A 215 -22.48 -0.80 13.54
CA LEU A 215 -21.51 -1.72 12.95
C LEU A 215 -20.20 -1.75 13.75
N GLU A 216 -19.70 -0.59 14.16
CA GLU A 216 -18.47 -0.45 14.96
C GLU A 216 -18.61 -1.06 16.36
N ASN A 217 -19.76 -0.85 16.99
CA ASN A 217 -20.06 -1.40 18.31
C ASN A 217 -20.43 -2.90 18.26
N GLY A 218 -20.52 -3.49 17.06
CA GLY A 218 -20.87 -4.90 16.86
C GLY A 218 -22.34 -5.25 17.15
N THR A 219 -23.20 -4.24 17.35
CA THR A 219 -24.65 -4.41 17.49
C THR A 219 -25.26 -4.87 16.17
N MET A 220 -24.83 -4.23 15.07
CA MET A 220 -25.16 -4.66 13.71
C MET A 220 -23.98 -5.47 13.15
N LYS A 221 -24.22 -6.71 12.71
CA LYS A 221 -23.17 -7.59 12.20
C LYS A 221 -23.70 -8.68 11.27
N PHE A 222 -22.82 -9.22 10.44
CA PHE A 222 -23.11 -10.40 9.64
C PHE A 222 -22.84 -11.67 10.45
N MET A 223 -23.80 -12.59 10.47
CA MET A 223 -23.69 -13.88 11.13
C MET A 223 -23.78 -15.01 10.11
N ARG A 224 -22.96 -16.05 10.27
CA ARG A 224 -23.07 -17.26 9.44
C ARG A 224 -24.37 -18.00 9.75
N ILE A 225 -25.09 -18.35 8.70
CA ILE A 225 -26.24 -19.25 8.79
C ILE A 225 -25.65 -20.65 8.86
N TYR A 226 -25.58 -21.21 10.07
CA TYR A 226 -25.36 -22.64 10.23
C TYR A 226 -26.66 -23.31 9.83
N VAL A 227 -26.79 -23.64 8.54
CA VAL A 227 -27.79 -24.62 8.13
C VAL A 227 -27.30 -25.91 8.78
N SER A 228 -27.92 -26.29 9.89
CA SER A 228 -27.90 -27.67 10.35
C SER A 228 -28.40 -28.49 9.17
N ARG A 229 -27.46 -29.05 8.38
CA ARG A 229 -27.77 -30.18 7.52
C ARG A 229 -28.18 -31.31 8.47
N GLU A 230 -29.43 -31.30 8.92
CA GLU A 230 -30.10 -32.56 9.17
C GLU A 230 -29.95 -33.33 7.86
N ARG A 231 -29.24 -34.45 7.97
CA ARG A 231 -29.04 -35.38 6.87
C ARG A 231 -30.40 -35.95 6.56
N ASP A 232 -31.12 -35.35 5.62
CA ASP A 232 -32.06 -36.11 4.82
C ASP A 232 -31.22 -37.07 3.97
N GLU A 233 -31.18 -38.33 4.42
CA GLU A 233 -30.80 -39.49 3.64
C GLU A 233 -31.67 -39.57 2.39
N VAL A 234 -31.30 -38.83 1.34
CA VAL A 234 -31.83 -39.10 0.01
C VAL A 234 -31.02 -40.27 -0.56
N ARG A 235 -31.64 -41.45 -0.51
CA ARG A 235 -31.26 -42.64 -1.29
C ARG A 235 -30.91 -42.25 -2.74
N PRO A 236 -29.84 -42.82 -3.34
CA PRO A 236 -29.55 -42.57 -4.74
C PRO A 236 -30.55 -43.34 -5.62
N PRO A 237 -31.15 -42.72 -6.64
CA PRO A 237 -31.75 -43.47 -7.73
C PRO A 237 -30.64 -43.90 -8.69
N VAL A 238 -30.57 -45.20 -8.91
CA VAL A 238 -29.83 -45.84 -9.99
C VAL A 238 -30.52 -45.51 -11.31
N SER A 239 -29.82 -44.95 -12.30
CA SER A 239 -29.96 -45.31 -13.73
C SER A 239 -29.09 -44.45 -14.66
N ASN A 240 -28.13 -45.14 -15.26
CA ASN A 240 -27.64 -45.09 -16.64
C ASN A 240 -28.06 -43.94 -17.57
N THR A 241 -27.04 -43.24 -18.10
CA THR A 241 -26.90 -42.77 -19.50
C THR A 241 -25.41 -42.48 -19.68
N GLU A 242 -24.65 -43.42 -20.24
CA GLU A 242 -24.21 -43.45 -21.65
C GLU A 242 -23.29 -42.28 -22.01
N ASP A 243 -22.03 -42.65 -22.26
CA ASP A 243 -20.93 -41.83 -22.72
C ASP A 243 -21.26 -41.10 -24.02
N ASP A 244 -21.22 -39.77 -23.98
CA ASP A 244 -21.27 -38.91 -25.16
C ASP A 244 -19.84 -38.38 -25.46
N PRO A 245 -19.12 -38.94 -26.45
CA PRO A 245 -17.74 -38.58 -26.75
C PRO A 245 -17.58 -37.23 -27.49
N ASP A 246 -18.65 -36.48 -27.78
CA ASP A 246 -18.57 -35.27 -28.63
C ASP A 246 -18.52 -33.91 -27.88
N SER A 247 -18.37 -33.90 -26.56
CA SER A 247 -18.45 -32.65 -25.76
C SER A 247 -17.17 -31.79 -25.72
N PHE A 248 -16.08 -32.17 -26.41
CA PHE A 248 -14.78 -31.48 -26.33
C PHE A 248 -14.29 -30.76 -27.59
N SER A 249 -15.12 -30.57 -28.62
CA SER A 249 -14.72 -29.96 -29.91
C SER A 249 -14.67 -28.42 -29.96
N TRP A 250 -14.70 -27.72 -28.82
CA TRP A 250 -14.80 -26.25 -28.77
C TRP A 250 -13.52 -25.56 -28.26
N ALA A 251 -12.57 -26.32 -27.72
CA ALA A 251 -11.49 -25.77 -26.87
C ALA A 251 -10.11 -25.71 -27.53
N ILE A 252 -9.99 -25.92 -28.85
CA ILE A 252 -8.71 -25.84 -29.55
C ILE A 252 -8.85 -25.00 -30.82
N GLN A 253 -8.47 -23.73 -30.74
CA GLN A 253 -8.08 -22.93 -31.91
C GLN A 253 -6.59 -22.63 -31.76
N PHE A 254 -5.77 -23.29 -32.57
CA PHE A 254 -4.39 -22.90 -32.83
C PHE A 254 -4.41 -21.72 -33.81
N ASP A 255 -3.93 -20.57 -33.36
CA ASP A 255 -3.56 -19.47 -34.27
C ASP A 255 -2.16 -19.79 -34.81
N ASP A 256 -2.13 -20.34 -36.03
CA ASP A 256 -0.90 -20.56 -36.79
C ASP A 256 -0.51 -19.33 -37.62
N ALA A 257 0.80 -19.19 -37.76
CA ALA A 257 1.55 -18.03 -38.20
C ALA A 257 1.31 -17.55 -39.65
N VAL A 258 1.41 -16.21 -39.79
CA VAL A 258 2.21 -15.41 -40.76
C VAL A 258 2.29 -15.89 -42.23
N PRO A 259 2.09 -14.95 -43.19
CA PRO A 259 2.90 -14.94 -44.40
C PRO A 259 3.77 -13.69 -44.51
N VAL A 260 5.05 -13.98 -44.75
CA VAL A 260 6.09 -13.11 -45.28
C VAL A 260 5.63 -12.45 -46.59
N ARG A 261 5.89 -11.15 -46.74
CA ARG A 261 5.99 -10.53 -48.07
C ARG A 261 7.25 -9.70 -48.18
N SER A 262 8.06 -10.07 -49.16
CA SER A 262 9.22 -9.39 -49.68
C SER A 262 8.81 -8.18 -50.53
N CYS A 263 9.44 -7.04 -50.29
CA CYS A 263 10.10 -6.14 -51.24
C CYS A 263 10.95 -5.17 -50.42
#